data_AF-A0A5C3DSE8-F1
#
_entry.id   AF-A0A5C3DSE8-F1
#
_cell.length_a   1.000
_cell.length_b   1.000
_cell.length_c   1.000
_cell.angle_alpha   90.00
_cell.angle_beta   90.00
_cell.angle_gamma   90.00
#
_symmetry.space_group_name_H-M   'P 1'
#
loop_
_entity.id
_entity.type
_entity.pdbx_description
1 polymer ?
#
loop_
_entity_poly.entity_id
_entity_poly.type
_entity_poly.pdbx_seq_one_letter_code
_entity_poly.pdbx_strand_id
1 'polypeptide(L)'
;MDSQHTTPGGSSNPTPKGGFQQAASFVERALSFRHNSQRAASSSSAAGNGKGSTSAQAKAPARPSINAPLTSADLKDTNAFPNISESQLEKLLPGQELEHARQWVQAALQEMHLNYDLDPKLLGERSEANRGNALIALLLSRIAVRQPGAAENDHERGEGHVSGAVLDQERQSGNDDESSTQGAKSKLAGIAPPREYETHDLLKAIDKKDVETILAIRNANFDLLLDLSQGGATAKNSPAASQAGGSTNTPLGYAISLGKGWEGVSIVLVGALSKFVNQLPDDEDEYENARQSGSTIGNTVVKVKKPKKLQLDPRTMARLRKIRVNLKLAIDHSIFQDQTSLLASYLQVLVMSEGSPFLHAAVEDVAHCLNVRYSASSDGGADPVARSRSQVMQFVTDSLRHKSDKVAAVKDYIANAQSDLLLMSIWTLVKLSRSQLEAVRQTLQTSSDEELADLANPLPMYFFARDDRVASHFVARMGKLERAIGGLKGVKGPPAGLVKLGTKVAEALQEGARRKTSHERLELIESVLGGKRASVHV
;
A
#
# COMPACT_ATOMS: atom_id res chain seq x y z
N MET A 1 0.74 -63.68 51.70
CA MET A 1 -0.60 -64.22 51.42
C MET A 1 -1.56 -63.05 51.42
N ASP A 2 -2.61 -63.17 50.59
CA ASP A 2 -3.81 -62.36 50.53
C ASP A 2 -3.72 -60.84 50.27
N SER A 3 -4.20 -60.54 49.06
CA SER A 3 -4.72 -59.27 48.56
C SER A 3 -5.70 -58.56 49.50
N GLN A 4 -5.76 -57.22 49.39
CA GLN A 4 -7.05 -56.53 49.47
C GLN A 4 -7.11 -55.26 48.60
N HIS A 5 -8.30 -54.99 48.06
CA HIS A 5 -8.61 -53.93 47.10
C HIS A 5 -8.66 -52.53 47.71
N THR A 6 -8.24 -51.51 46.94
CA THR A 6 -8.93 -50.21 46.89
C THR A 6 -8.92 -49.62 45.47
N THR A 7 -10.02 -48.96 45.11
CA THR A 7 -10.34 -48.38 43.79
C THR A 7 -9.94 -46.90 43.67
N PRO A 8 -9.88 -46.31 42.45
CA PRO A 8 -9.20 -45.03 42.22
C PRO A 8 -10.02 -43.81 42.62
N GLY A 9 -9.39 -42.86 43.33
CA GLY A 9 -9.90 -41.51 43.53
C GLY A 9 -9.43 -40.57 42.43
N GLY A 10 -10.35 -39.96 41.68
CA GLY A 10 -10.01 -39.02 40.61
C GLY A 10 -9.64 -37.63 41.15
N SER A 11 -8.41 -37.19 40.94
CA SER A 11 -7.98 -35.81 41.20
C SER A 11 -8.15 -34.94 39.94
N SER A 12 -9.21 -34.14 39.89
CA SER A 12 -9.43 -33.16 38.82
C SER A 12 -8.47 -31.98 38.97
N ASN A 13 -7.43 -31.92 38.13
CA ASN A 13 -6.58 -30.73 38.01
C ASN A 13 -7.37 -29.57 37.37
N PRO A 14 -7.40 -28.37 37.96
CA PRO A 14 -8.09 -27.22 37.39
C PRO A 14 -7.34 -26.67 36.17
N THR A 15 -8.03 -26.57 35.03
CA THR A 15 -7.51 -25.88 33.84
C THR A 15 -7.30 -24.38 34.12
N PRO A 16 -6.16 -23.77 33.72
CA PRO A 16 -5.93 -22.33 33.88
C PRO A 16 -6.77 -21.51 32.88
N LYS A 17 -8.03 -21.25 33.23
CA LYS A 17 -8.85 -20.23 32.56
C LYS A 17 -8.37 -18.84 33.01
N GLY A 18 -7.48 -18.22 32.25
CA GLY A 18 -6.93 -16.88 32.59
C GLY A 18 -6.58 -15.95 31.43
N GLY A 19 -6.15 -16.47 30.27
CA GLY A 19 -5.61 -15.63 29.19
C GLY A 19 -6.60 -14.63 28.59
N PHE A 20 -7.84 -15.05 28.32
CA PHE A 20 -8.82 -14.20 27.62
C PHE A 20 -9.36 -13.06 28.49
N GLN A 21 -9.59 -13.29 29.79
CA GLN A 21 -10.02 -12.23 30.71
C GLN A 21 -8.90 -11.23 31.01
N GLN A 22 -7.64 -11.66 31.07
CA GLN A 22 -6.51 -10.73 31.17
C GLN A 22 -6.39 -9.87 29.90
N ALA A 23 -6.49 -10.46 28.71
CA ALA A 23 -6.48 -9.72 27.45
C ALA A 23 -7.63 -8.71 27.34
N ALA A 24 -8.87 -9.12 27.68
CA ALA A 24 -10.03 -8.21 27.71
C ALA A 24 -9.83 -7.05 28.71
N SER A 25 -9.34 -7.34 29.92
CA SER A 25 -9.05 -6.31 30.93
C SER A 25 -7.93 -5.35 30.52
N PHE A 26 -6.98 -5.81 29.70
CA PHE A 26 -5.92 -4.96 29.15
C PHE A 26 -6.47 -4.03 28.06
N VAL A 27 -7.36 -4.53 27.20
CA VAL A 27 -8.05 -3.71 26.17
C VAL A 27 -8.97 -2.68 26.82
N GLU A 28 -9.77 -3.03 27.83
CA GLU A 28 -10.56 -2.05 28.59
C GLU A 28 -9.68 -0.99 29.26
N ARG A 29 -8.55 -1.39 29.88
CA ARG A 29 -7.62 -0.46 30.53
C ARG A 29 -6.94 0.46 29.52
N ALA A 30 -6.56 -0.05 28.35
CA ALA A 30 -5.99 0.75 27.26
C ALA A 30 -6.99 1.75 26.66
N LEU A 31 -8.27 1.37 26.53
CA LEU A 31 -9.34 2.25 26.07
C LEU A 31 -9.73 3.30 27.13
N SER A 32 -9.67 2.95 28.42
CA SER A 32 -9.93 3.86 29.54
C SER A 32 -8.96 5.06 29.59
N PHE A 33 -7.70 4.89 29.17
CA PHE A 33 -6.72 5.98 29.19
C PHE A 33 -7.05 7.12 28.22
N ARG A 34 -7.88 6.92 27.18
CA ARG A 34 -8.31 8.00 26.28
C ARG A 34 -9.45 8.86 26.82
N HIS A 35 -10.16 8.44 27.88
CA HIS A 35 -11.35 9.16 28.36
C HIS A 35 -11.10 10.13 29.53
N ASN A 36 -9.96 10.03 30.22
CA ASN A 36 -9.69 10.84 31.42
C ASN A 36 -8.96 12.18 31.17
N SER A 37 -8.38 12.38 29.98
CA SER A 37 -7.62 13.60 29.65
C SER A 37 -8.47 14.86 29.42
N GLN A 38 -9.80 14.77 29.47
CA GLN A 38 -10.72 15.92 29.31
C GLN A 38 -11.49 16.30 30.59
N ARG A 39 -11.19 15.72 31.76
CA ARG A 39 -11.90 16.03 33.03
C ARG A 39 -11.06 16.70 34.14
N ALA A 40 -9.76 16.91 33.93
CA ALA A 40 -8.85 17.45 34.94
C ALA A 40 -8.62 18.99 34.85
N ALA A 41 -9.57 19.75 34.31
CA ALA A 41 -9.43 21.20 34.12
C ALA A 41 -10.75 21.98 34.41
N SER A 42 -11.45 21.66 35.50
CA SER A 42 -12.67 22.37 35.92
C SER A 42 -12.99 22.21 37.42
N SER A 43 -12.10 22.67 38.31
CA SER A 43 -12.40 22.72 39.76
C SER A 43 -11.58 23.76 40.54
N SER A 44 -11.73 25.06 40.24
CA SER A 44 -11.26 26.13 41.15
C SER A 44 -11.91 27.49 40.88
N SER A 45 -13.04 27.78 41.52
CA SER A 45 -13.37 29.13 41.98
C SER A 45 -14.55 29.12 42.95
N ALA A 46 -14.28 29.47 44.21
CA ALA A 46 -15.30 29.91 45.15
C ALA A 46 -15.46 31.44 45.06
N ALA A 47 -16.69 31.91 45.28
CA ALA A 47 -17.11 33.26 45.66
C ALA A 47 -16.25 34.48 45.21
N GLY A 48 -16.77 35.25 44.25
CA GLY A 48 -16.31 36.61 43.94
C GLY A 48 -17.44 37.45 43.32
N ASN A 49 -17.80 38.55 43.97
CA ASN A 49 -18.96 39.38 43.60
C ASN A 49 -18.55 40.45 42.56
N GLY A 50 -19.29 40.62 41.46
CA GLY A 50 -18.96 41.63 40.44
C GLY A 50 -20.01 41.78 39.32
N LYS A 51 -20.53 43.00 39.14
CA LYS A 51 -21.45 43.37 38.05
C LYS A 51 -20.65 43.78 36.80
N GLY A 52 -21.08 43.39 35.59
CA GLY A 52 -20.61 44.06 34.37
C GLY A 52 -20.72 43.31 33.03
N SER A 53 -21.81 43.60 32.29
CA SER A 53 -21.88 43.78 30.82
C SER A 53 -21.43 42.71 29.79
N THR A 54 -22.19 42.69 28.68
CA THR A 54 -21.94 42.06 27.36
C THR A 54 -22.09 40.53 27.24
N SER A 55 -23.21 40.12 26.64
CA SER A 55 -23.55 38.73 26.31
C SER A 55 -23.02 38.32 24.93
N ALA A 56 -21.84 37.70 24.88
CA ALA A 56 -21.43 36.92 23.71
C ALA A 56 -22.01 35.50 23.82
N GLN A 57 -23.09 35.20 23.09
CA GLN A 57 -23.64 33.84 23.02
C GLN A 57 -22.63 32.92 22.32
N ALA A 58 -22.03 31.99 23.07
CA ALA A 58 -21.22 30.92 22.50
C ALA A 58 -22.11 30.03 21.62
N LYS A 59 -21.95 30.14 20.29
CA LYS A 59 -22.74 29.41 19.31
C LYS A 59 -22.43 27.91 19.46
N ALA A 60 -23.42 27.12 19.91
CA ALA A 60 -23.22 25.71 20.17
C ALA A 60 -22.77 24.97 18.90
N PRO A 61 -21.82 24.01 19.00
CA PRO A 61 -21.34 23.27 17.83
C PRO A 61 -22.48 22.50 17.17
N ALA A 62 -22.50 22.51 15.84
CA ALA A 62 -23.45 21.78 15.03
C ALA A 62 -23.42 20.28 15.40
N ARG A 63 -24.53 19.74 15.89
CA ARG A 63 -24.62 18.31 16.20
C ARG A 63 -24.83 17.54 14.88
N PRO A 64 -23.98 16.55 14.54
CA PRO A 64 -24.24 15.66 13.43
C PRO A 64 -25.49 14.82 13.74
N SER A 65 -26.39 14.72 12.76
CA SER A 65 -27.59 13.88 12.82
C SER A 65 -27.59 12.91 11.64
N ILE A 66 -27.91 11.65 11.89
CA ILE A 66 -28.13 10.68 10.82
C ILE A 66 -29.54 10.91 10.28
N ASN A 67 -29.68 11.29 9.00
CA ASN A 67 -30.97 11.63 8.40
C ASN A 67 -31.93 10.44 8.33
N ALA A 68 -31.40 9.23 8.12
CA ALA A 68 -32.15 7.99 8.14
C ALA A 68 -31.26 6.86 8.67
N PRO A 69 -31.70 6.05 9.65
CA PRO A 69 -30.93 4.88 10.08
C PRO A 69 -30.74 3.88 8.93
N LEU A 70 -29.77 2.98 9.06
CA LEU A 70 -29.65 1.85 8.14
C LEU A 70 -30.82 0.87 8.38
N THR A 71 -31.38 0.36 7.29
CA THR A 71 -32.54 -0.53 7.25
C THR A 71 -32.17 -1.90 6.69
N SER A 72 -33.04 -2.89 6.85
CA SER A 72 -32.85 -4.21 6.26
C SER A 72 -32.95 -4.23 4.73
N ALA A 73 -33.47 -3.16 4.10
CA ALA A 73 -33.44 -2.98 2.65
C ALA A 73 -32.05 -2.59 2.15
N ASP A 74 -31.32 -1.76 2.91
CA ASP A 74 -29.97 -1.28 2.57
C ASP A 74 -28.93 -2.41 2.51
N LEU A 75 -29.17 -3.50 3.24
CA LEU A 75 -28.37 -4.72 3.16
C LEU A 75 -28.55 -5.48 1.83
N LYS A 76 -29.71 -5.32 1.18
CA LYS A 76 -30.07 -6.04 -0.06
C LYS A 76 -29.67 -5.29 -1.32
N ASP A 77 -29.63 -3.96 -1.29
CA ASP A 77 -29.36 -3.13 -2.48
C ASP A 77 -27.89 -2.72 -2.64
N THR A 78 -26.97 -3.59 -2.22
CA THR A 78 -25.51 -3.41 -2.39
C THR A 78 -25.04 -3.80 -3.79
N ASN A 79 -25.66 -3.19 -4.82
CA ASN A 79 -25.26 -3.37 -6.21
C ASN A 79 -24.17 -2.37 -6.64
N ALA A 80 -24.26 -1.11 -6.20
CA ALA A 80 -23.29 -0.05 -6.45
C ALA A 80 -22.62 0.41 -5.13
N PHE A 81 -21.43 1.01 -5.22
CA PHE A 81 -20.78 1.62 -4.06
C PHE A 81 -21.37 3.03 -3.81
N PRO A 82 -21.70 3.43 -2.57
CA PRO A 82 -22.25 4.75 -2.29
C PRO A 82 -21.27 5.88 -2.63
N ASN A 83 -21.72 6.84 -3.42
CA ASN A 83 -20.95 8.05 -3.72
C ASN A 83 -21.14 9.10 -2.62
N ILE A 84 -20.03 9.68 -2.13
CA ILE A 84 -20.03 10.76 -1.12
C ILE A 84 -19.39 11.98 -1.79
N SER A 85 -20.13 13.09 -1.87
CA SER A 85 -19.60 14.30 -2.50
C SER A 85 -18.55 14.98 -1.62
N GLU A 86 -17.60 15.68 -2.25
CA GLU A 86 -16.60 16.49 -1.55
C GLU A 86 -17.26 17.55 -0.65
N SER A 87 -18.35 18.16 -1.11
CA SER A 87 -19.19 19.09 -0.35
C SER A 87 -19.89 18.46 0.87
N GLN A 88 -20.00 17.12 0.94
CA GLN A 88 -20.47 16.42 2.13
C GLN A 88 -19.32 16.14 3.10
N LEU A 89 -18.14 15.75 2.59
CA LEU A 89 -16.92 15.62 3.41
C LEU A 89 -16.53 16.95 4.05
N GLU A 90 -16.69 18.07 3.34
CA GLU A 90 -16.47 19.43 3.86
C GLU A 90 -17.46 19.79 4.99
N LYS A 91 -18.72 19.37 4.89
CA LYS A 91 -19.72 19.56 5.97
C LYS A 91 -19.43 18.68 7.19
N LEU A 92 -18.88 17.48 6.99
CA LEU A 92 -18.52 16.54 8.06
C LEU A 92 -17.23 16.93 8.78
N LEU A 93 -16.27 17.48 8.04
CA LEU A 93 -14.96 17.92 8.52
C LEU A 93 -14.73 19.39 8.10
N PRO A 94 -15.43 20.36 8.71
CA PRO A 94 -15.30 21.77 8.37
C PRO A 94 -13.93 22.34 8.83
N GLY A 95 -13.51 23.46 8.24
CA GLY A 95 -12.27 24.17 8.59
C GLY A 95 -11.09 23.85 7.67
N GLN A 96 -10.08 24.72 7.64
CA GLN A 96 -8.85 24.49 6.84
C GLN A 96 -7.90 23.53 7.56
N GLU A 97 -7.91 23.54 8.88
CA GLU A 97 -7.15 22.66 9.76
C GLU A 97 -7.47 21.15 9.58
N LEU A 98 -8.63 20.82 9.00
CA LEU A 98 -9.05 19.45 8.68
C LEU A 98 -8.87 19.07 7.20
N GLU A 99 -8.22 19.90 6.37
CA GLU A 99 -8.05 19.61 4.94
C GLU A 99 -7.32 18.28 4.68
N HIS A 100 -6.21 18.02 5.39
CA HIS A 100 -5.51 16.74 5.29
C HIS A 100 -6.37 15.55 5.76
N ALA A 101 -7.25 15.73 6.74
CA ALA A 101 -8.18 14.69 7.17
C ALA A 101 -9.23 14.39 6.08
N ARG A 102 -9.73 15.42 5.37
CA ARG A 102 -10.59 15.22 4.20
C ARG A 102 -9.88 14.45 3.09
N GLN A 103 -8.64 14.81 2.77
CA GLN A 103 -7.81 14.11 1.78
C GLN A 103 -7.60 12.62 2.15
N TRP A 104 -7.34 12.31 3.42
CA TRP A 104 -7.20 10.92 3.89
C TRP A 104 -8.51 10.13 3.81
N VAL A 105 -9.63 10.72 4.22
CA VAL A 105 -10.96 10.07 4.13
C VAL A 105 -11.35 9.84 2.67
N GLN A 106 -11.10 10.81 1.77
CA GLN A 106 -11.35 10.67 0.34
C GLN A 106 -10.50 9.55 -0.28
N ALA A 107 -9.21 9.46 0.07
CA ALA A 107 -8.32 8.38 -0.39
C ALA A 107 -8.78 7.00 0.11
N ALA A 108 -9.22 6.89 1.36
CA ALA A 108 -9.77 5.66 1.93
C ALA A 108 -11.08 5.25 1.23
N LEU A 109 -11.99 6.20 0.97
CA LEU A 109 -13.22 5.94 0.22
C LEU A 109 -12.96 5.50 -1.23
N GLN A 110 -11.95 6.08 -1.89
CA GLN A 110 -11.53 5.64 -3.22
C GLN A 110 -10.96 4.21 -3.21
N GLU A 111 -10.19 3.83 -2.19
CA GLU A 111 -9.72 2.45 -2.06
C GLU A 111 -10.87 1.48 -1.74
N MET A 112 -11.80 1.85 -0.86
CA MET A 112 -13.00 1.06 -0.59
C MET A 112 -13.84 0.83 -1.87
N HIS A 113 -14.05 1.88 -2.67
CA HIS A 113 -14.76 1.80 -3.95
C HIS A 113 -14.01 0.89 -4.95
N LEU A 114 -12.70 1.07 -5.11
CA LEU A 114 -11.89 0.23 -6.00
C LEU A 114 -11.89 -1.25 -5.58
N ASN A 115 -11.74 -1.51 -4.28
CA ASN A 115 -11.79 -2.88 -3.74
C ASN A 115 -13.19 -3.49 -3.90
N TYR A 116 -14.25 -2.69 -3.82
CA TYR A 116 -15.63 -3.12 -4.05
C TYR A 116 -15.92 -3.40 -5.53
N ASP A 117 -15.46 -2.56 -6.45
CA ASP A 117 -15.64 -2.76 -7.89
C ASP A 117 -14.88 -3.99 -8.40
N LEU A 118 -13.70 -4.25 -7.86
CA LEU A 118 -12.89 -5.42 -8.21
C LEU A 118 -13.26 -6.69 -7.41
N ASP A 119 -14.19 -6.61 -6.44
CA ASP A 119 -14.62 -7.75 -5.64
C ASP A 119 -15.45 -8.74 -6.45
N PRO A 120 -15.02 -10.02 -6.57
CA PRO A 120 -15.79 -10.98 -7.34
C PRO A 120 -17.13 -11.34 -6.66
N LYS A 121 -18.23 -11.24 -7.41
CA LYS A 121 -19.56 -11.67 -6.94
C LYS A 121 -19.71 -13.20 -6.97
N LEU A 122 -19.02 -13.89 -6.08
CA LEU A 122 -19.15 -15.34 -5.89
C LEU A 122 -20.59 -15.68 -5.51
N LEU A 123 -21.25 -16.55 -6.29
CA LEU A 123 -22.68 -16.91 -6.12
C LEU A 123 -23.65 -15.70 -6.14
N GLY A 124 -23.26 -14.58 -6.77
CA GLY A 124 -24.04 -13.33 -6.77
C GLY A 124 -23.78 -12.43 -5.55
N GLU A 125 -22.96 -12.88 -4.61
CA GLU A 125 -22.68 -12.18 -3.35
C GLU A 125 -21.25 -11.60 -3.32
N ARG A 126 -21.11 -10.38 -2.80
CA ARG A 126 -19.80 -9.75 -2.54
C ARG A 126 -19.24 -10.22 -1.19
N SER A 127 -17.92 -10.10 -1.02
CA SER A 127 -17.24 -10.41 0.24
C SER A 127 -17.81 -9.60 1.42
N GLU A 128 -17.81 -10.18 2.62
CA GLU A 128 -18.31 -9.53 3.83
C GLU A 128 -17.56 -8.21 4.13
N ALA A 129 -16.26 -8.17 3.86
CA ALA A 129 -15.43 -6.97 4.04
C ALA A 129 -15.89 -5.82 3.13
N ASN A 130 -16.14 -6.08 1.85
CA ASN A 130 -16.58 -5.04 0.92
C ASN A 130 -18.05 -4.66 1.10
N ARG A 131 -18.91 -5.59 1.53
CA ARG A 131 -20.25 -5.26 2.04
C ARG A 131 -20.16 -4.31 3.24
N GLY A 132 -19.27 -4.58 4.19
CA GLY A 132 -18.97 -3.68 5.31
C GLY A 132 -18.49 -2.30 4.86
N ASN A 133 -17.54 -2.24 3.93
CA ASN A 133 -17.03 -0.98 3.36
C ASN A 133 -18.14 -0.15 2.69
N ALA A 134 -19.01 -0.79 1.91
CA ALA A 134 -20.15 -0.11 1.28
C ALA A 134 -21.16 0.40 2.32
N LEU A 135 -21.43 -0.36 3.39
CA LEU A 135 -22.30 0.09 4.49
C LEU A 135 -21.68 1.26 5.28
N ILE A 136 -20.37 1.29 5.46
CA ILE A 136 -19.65 2.43 6.06
C ILE A 136 -19.79 3.68 5.17
N ALA A 137 -19.58 3.55 3.86
CA ALA A 137 -19.80 4.65 2.91
C ALA A 137 -21.28 5.11 2.90
N LEU A 138 -22.23 4.18 2.96
CA LEU A 138 -23.66 4.50 3.04
C LEU A 138 -24.00 5.25 4.33
N LEU A 139 -23.45 4.83 5.47
CA LEU A 139 -23.61 5.51 6.75
C LEU A 139 -23.07 6.94 6.68
N LEU A 140 -21.85 7.13 6.17
CA LEU A 140 -21.25 8.45 5.97
C LEU A 140 -22.10 9.34 5.05
N SER A 141 -22.66 8.79 3.97
CA SER A 141 -23.56 9.52 3.06
C SER A 141 -24.88 9.95 3.72
N ARG A 142 -25.28 9.32 4.84
CA ARG A 142 -26.51 9.65 5.59
C ARG A 142 -26.30 10.57 6.79
N ILE A 143 -25.05 10.86 7.18
CA ILE A 143 -24.77 11.85 8.21
C ILE A 143 -24.93 13.25 7.59
N ALA A 144 -25.85 14.03 8.16
CA ALA A 144 -26.00 15.45 7.87
C ALA A 144 -25.61 16.28 9.08
N VAL A 145 -24.79 17.29 8.85
CA VAL A 145 -24.44 18.30 9.84
C VAL A 145 -25.36 19.50 9.63
N ARG A 146 -26.38 19.65 10.47
CA ARG A 146 -27.27 20.83 10.45
C ARG A 146 -26.48 22.05 10.91
N GLN A 147 -26.26 23.03 10.03
CA GLN A 147 -25.68 24.30 10.42
C GLN A 147 -26.66 25.09 11.31
N PRO A 148 -26.23 25.59 12.48
CA PRO A 148 -27.09 26.40 13.35
C PRO A 148 -27.29 27.80 12.73
N GLY A 149 -28.43 28.00 12.07
CA GLY A 149 -28.86 29.30 11.55
C GLY A 149 -29.82 29.33 10.36
N ALA A 150 -30.20 28.19 9.78
CA ALA A 150 -31.05 28.14 8.58
C ALA A 150 -32.32 27.29 8.79
N ALA A 151 -33.29 27.83 9.54
CA ALA A 151 -34.64 27.26 9.68
C ALA A 151 -35.64 28.27 10.27
N GLU A 152 -36.01 29.30 9.51
CA GLU A 152 -37.32 29.98 9.64
C GLU A 152 -37.62 30.70 8.32
N ASN A 153 -38.84 30.50 7.80
CA ASN A 153 -39.34 30.78 6.44
C ASN A 153 -39.11 29.65 5.41
N ASP A 154 -40.12 28.79 5.27
CA ASP A 154 -40.83 28.60 3.98
C ASP A 154 -42.04 27.67 4.16
N HIS A 155 -43.20 28.28 4.42
CA HIS A 155 -44.50 27.65 4.21
C HIS A 155 -45.49 28.65 3.60
N GLU A 156 -46.29 28.14 2.67
CA GLU A 156 -47.50 28.72 2.05
C GLU A 156 -47.37 29.97 1.16
N ARG A 157 -47.49 29.73 -0.15
CA ARG A 157 -48.61 30.32 -0.92
C ARG A 157 -48.98 29.48 -2.15
N GLY A 158 -50.29 29.35 -2.38
CA GLY A 158 -50.87 28.73 -3.57
C GLY A 158 -51.36 29.76 -4.58
N GLU A 159 -52.22 29.30 -5.50
CA GLU A 159 -52.73 30.02 -6.69
C GLU A 159 -51.65 30.27 -7.76
N GLY A 160 -51.80 29.92 -9.05
CA GLY A 160 -52.93 29.33 -9.77
C GLY A 160 -53.28 30.17 -11.00
N HIS A 161 -52.97 29.70 -12.21
CA HIS A 161 -53.58 30.19 -13.46
C HIS A 161 -53.43 29.17 -14.61
N VAL A 162 -54.26 29.35 -15.63
CA VAL A 162 -54.62 28.36 -16.66
C VAL A 162 -54.38 28.96 -18.06
N SER A 163 -54.27 28.09 -19.08
CA SER A 163 -54.09 28.37 -20.54
C SER A 163 -52.62 28.42 -21.00
N GLY A 164 -52.26 27.96 -22.20
CA GLY A 164 -53.05 27.31 -23.26
C GLY A 164 -52.31 27.33 -24.62
N ALA A 165 -52.79 26.54 -25.59
CA ALA A 165 -52.24 26.34 -26.95
C ALA A 165 -50.84 25.64 -27.00
N VAL A 166 -50.66 24.46 -27.60
CA VAL A 166 -50.95 23.97 -28.97
C VAL A 166 -50.04 24.61 -30.04
N LEU A 167 -49.13 23.79 -30.57
CA LEU A 167 -48.84 23.72 -32.01
C LEU A 167 -48.12 22.40 -32.33
N ASP A 168 -48.74 21.59 -33.18
CA ASP A 168 -48.05 20.55 -33.96
C ASP A 168 -47.03 21.19 -34.91
N GLN A 169 -46.03 20.43 -35.35
CA GLN A 169 -45.87 20.08 -36.78
C GLN A 169 -44.67 19.15 -37.00
N GLU A 170 -44.94 17.96 -37.52
CA GLU A 170 -43.93 17.10 -38.15
C GLU A 170 -43.30 17.81 -39.37
N ARG A 171 -42.04 17.53 -39.67
CA ARG A 171 -41.57 17.48 -41.06
C ARG A 171 -40.34 16.61 -41.24
N GLN A 172 -40.57 15.46 -41.86
CA GLN A 172 -39.57 14.72 -42.61
C GLN A 172 -39.03 15.59 -43.75
N SER A 173 -37.73 15.50 -44.04
CA SER A 173 -37.11 15.82 -45.34
C SER A 173 -35.69 15.26 -45.35
N GLY A 174 -35.55 13.99 -45.74
CA GLY A 174 -34.32 13.44 -46.33
C GLY A 174 -34.54 13.25 -47.83
N ASN A 175 -33.44 13.14 -48.60
CA ASN A 175 -33.25 13.39 -50.05
C ASN A 175 -32.55 14.74 -50.28
N ASP A 176 -31.55 14.92 -51.16
CA ASP A 176 -30.73 14.01 -52.01
C ASP A 176 -29.25 14.55 -51.96
N ASP A 177 -28.21 14.13 -52.68
CA ASP A 177 -28.06 13.42 -53.96
C ASP A 177 -26.68 12.70 -54.06
N GLU A 178 -26.42 11.98 -55.15
CA GLU A 178 -25.18 11.23 -55.44
C GLU A 178 -23.96 12.10 -55.82
N SER A 179 -22.73 11.54 -55.68
CA SER A 179 -21.89 11.33 -56.88
C SER A 179 -20.70 10.38 -56.65
N SER A 180 -20.54 9.47 -57.61
CA SER A 180 -19.38 8.61 -57.83
C SER A 180 -18.08 9.42 -58.13
N THR A 181 -16.88 8.93 -57.87
CA THR A 181 -16.20 7.98 -58.80
C THR A 181 -14.92 7.37 -58.21
N GLN A 182 -14.52 6.23 -58.79
CA GLN A 182 -13.37 5.42 -58.37
C GLN A 182 -12.02 6.01 -58.81
N GLY A 183 -11.00 5.87 -57.95
CA GLY A 183 -9.62 6.20 -58.26
C GLY A 183 -8.64 5.15 -57.71
N ALA A 184 -8.48 4.03 -58.42
CA ALA A 184 -7.60 2.94 -57.99
C ALA A 184 -6.10 3.31 -58.14
N LYS A 185 -5.35 3.38 -57.04
CA LYS A 185 -3.87 3.35 -57.07
C LYS A 185 -3.24 2.52 -55.94
N SER A 186 -2.54 1.49 -56.38
CA SER A 186 -1.24 1.01 -55.88
C SER A 186 -1.11 0.48 -54.44
N LYS A 187 -0.98 -0.85 -54.35
CA LYS A 187 -0.34 -1.53 -53.22
C LYS A 187 1.08 -1.00 -53.00
N LEU A 188 1.33 -0.42 -51.83
CA LEU A 188 2.63 -0.53 -51.15
C LEU A 188 2.36 -1.22 -49.81
N ALA A 189 3.10 -2.30 -49.54
CA ALA A 189 3.01 -3.02 -48.29
C ALA A 189 3.73 -2.25 -47.17
N GLY A 190 3.12 -1.15 -46.74
CA GLY A 190 3.42 -0.58 -45.43
C GLY A 190 3.06 -1.61 -44.36
N ILE A 191 3.92 -1.77 -43.36
CA ILE A 191 3.56 -2.49 -42.13
C ILE A 191 2.32 -1.79 -41.59
N ALA A 192 1.19 -2.49 -41.54
CA ALA A 192 -0.06 -1.92 -41.04
C ALA A 192 0.19 -1.38 -39.63
N PRO A 193 -0.33 -0.18 -39.27
CA PRO A 193 -0.28 0.29 -37.91
C PRO A 193 -0.76 -0.83 -36.98
N PRO A 194 -0.05 -1.13 -35.87
CA PRO A 194 -0.43 -2.22 -34.99
C PRO A 194 -1.87 -1.97 -34.54
N ARG A 195 -2.77 -2.87 -34.93
CA ARG A 195 -4.20 -2.74 -34.64
C ARG A 195 -4.36 -2.56 -33.14
N GLU A 196 -5.02 -1.47 -32.74
CA GLU A 196 -5.35 -1.25 -31.34
C GLU A 196 -6.27 -2.39 -30.89
N TYR A 197 -5.78 -3.19 -29.94
CA TYR A 197 -6.56 -4.26 -29.34
C TYR A 197 -7.60 -3.66 -28.39
N GLU A 198 -8.79 -4.24 -28.39
CA GLU A 198 -9.87 -3.88 -27.47
C GLU A 198 -10.18 -5.01 -26.47
N THR A 199 -11.01 -4.70 -25.46
CA THR A 199 -11.52 -5.70 -24.49
C THR A 199 -12.16 -6.92 -25.18
N HIS A 200 -12.84 -6.72 -26.32
CA HIS A 200 -13.50 -7.80 -27.03
C HIS A 200 -12.51 -8.79 -27.69
N ASP A 201 -11.36 -8.31 -28.16
CA ASP A 201 -10.28 -9.15 -28.70
C ASP A 201 -9.65 -9.98 -27.58
N LEU A 202 -9.45 -9.39 -26.38
CA LEU A 202 -8.91 -10.10 -25.22
C LEU A 202 -9.84 -11.21 -24.69
N LEU A 203 -11.14 -10.93 -24.54
CA LEU A 203 -12.11 -11.94 -24.09
C LEU A 203 -12.18 -13.11 -25.09
N LYS A 204 -12.26 -12.80 -26.39
CA LYS A 204 -12.26 -13.80 -27.45
C LYS A 204 -10.98 -14.64 -27.50
N ALA A 205 -9.83 -14.05 -27.15
CA ALA A 205 -8.57 -14.79 -27.01
C ALA A 205 -8.59 -15.72 -25.78
N ILE A 206 -9.16 -15.28 -24.65
CA ILE A 206 -9.36 -16.12 -23.46
C ILE A 206 -10.28 -17.31 -23.78
N ASP A 207 -11.44 -17.08 -24.40
CA ASP A 207 -12.39 -18.13 -24.80
C ASP A 207 -11.73 -19.22 -25.65
N LYS A 208 -10.94 -18.78 -26.64
CA LYS A 208 -10.22 -19.65 -27.57
C LYS A 208 -8.92 -20.23 -27.01
N LYS A 209 -8.49 -19.79 -25.83
CA LYS A 209 -7.18 -20.11 -25.22
C LYS A 209 -6.00 -19.72 -26.13
N ASP A 210 -6.17 -18.63 -26.87
CA ASP A 210 -5.17 -18.06 -27.77
C ASP A 210 -4.12 -17.28 -26.95
N VAL A 211 -3.13 -18.04 -26.46
CA VAL A 211 -2.01 -17.53 -25.68
C VAL A 211 -1.17 -16.54 -26.48
N GLU A 212 -1.03 -16.71 -27.80
CA GLU A 212 -0.22 -15.82 -28.64
C GLU A 212 -0.85 -14.43 -28.73
N THR A 213 -2.16 -14.36 -29.00
CA THR A 213 -2.90 -13.08 -28.98
C THR A 213 -2.87 -12.43 -27.60
N ILE A 214 -2.99 -13.19 -26.50
CA ILE A 214 -2.87 -12.63 -25.13
C ILE A 214 -1.48 -12.03 -24.88
N LEU A 215 -0.41 -12.66 -25.37
CA LEU A 215 0.96 -12.17 -25.25
C LEU A 215 1.22 -10.94 -26.15
N ALA A 216 0.57 -10.87 -27.32
CA ALA A 216 0.59 -9.69 -28.18
C ALA A 216 -0.15 -8.50 -27.53
N ILE A 217 -1.35 -8.73 -26.97
CA ILE A 217 -2.10 -7.72 -26.22
C ILE A 217 -1.29 -7.21 -25.03
N ARG A 218 -0.64 -8.10 -24.26
CA ARG A 218 0.26 -7.71 -23.15
C ARG A 218 1.33 -6.71 -23.59
N ASN A 219 1.94 -6.93 -24.76
CA ASN A 219 3.01 -6.07 -25.26
C ASN A 219 2.50 -4.73 -25.81
N ALA A 220 1.29 -4.71 -26.37
CA ALA A 220 0.71 -3.53 -27.00
C ALA A 220 -0.08 -2.64 -26.00
N ASN A 221 -0.90 -3.25 -25.15
CA ASN A 221 -1.76 -2.56 -24.18
C ASN A 221 -1.96 -3.39 -22.91
N PHE A 222 -0.98 -3.31 -21.99
CA PHE A 222 -1.02 -4.02 -20.72
C PHE A 222 -2.22 -3.63 -19.82
N ASP A 223 -2.76 -2.41 -19.95
CA ASP A 223 -3.87 -1.94 -19.10
C ASP A 223 -5.14 -2.80 -19.29
N LEU A 224 -5.34 -3.40 -20.48
CA LEU A 224 -6.44 -4.33 -20.76
C LEU A 224 -6.36 -5.64 -19.94
N LEU A 225 -5.17 -6.07 -19.52
CA LEU A 225 -5.01 -7.28 -18.69
C LEU A 225 -5.41 -7.04 -17.23
N LEU A 226 -5.55 -5.78 -16.82
CA LEU A 226 -5.81 -5.40 -15.43
C LEU A 226 -7.31 -5.30 -15.11
N ASP A 227 -8.11 -4.83 -16.06
CA ASP A 227 -9.47 -4.33 -15.83
C ASP A 227 -10.24 -4.24 -17.16
N LEU A 228 -11.39 -4.92 -17.24
CA LEU A 228 -12.22 -4.98 -18.44
C LEU A 228 -12.90 -3.63 -18.77
N SER A 229 -12.97 -2.70 -17.82
CA SER A 229 -13.62 -1.39 -17.98
C SER A 229 -12.79 -0.34 -18.73
N GLN A 230 -11.49 -0.57 -18.98
CA GLN A 230 -10.61 0.46 -19.59
C GLN A 230 -10.55 0.42 -21.14
N GLY A 231 -11.41 -0.35 -21.79
CA GLY A 231 -11.54 -0.41 -23.24
C GLY A 231 -12.22 0.83 -23.86
N GLY A 232 -11.51 1.97 -23.89
CA GLY A 232 -11.90 3.18 -24.62
C GLY A 232 -12.66 4.24 -23.81
N ALA A 233 -12.65 5.47 -24.31
CA ALA A 233 -13.16 6.66 -23.61
C ALA A 233 -14.69 6.69 -23.35
N THR A 234 -15.43 5.71 -23.85
CA THR A 234 -16.88 5.53 -23.70
C THR A 234 -17.27 4.41 -22.71
N ALA A 235 -16.29 3.69 -22.14
CA ALA A 235 -16.49 2.41 -21.46
C ALA A 235 -17.09 2.46 -20.04
N LYS A 236 -17.90 3.47 -19.68
CA LYS A 236 -18.61 3.49 -18.39
C LYS A 236 -19.73 2.44 -18.25
N ASN A 237 -20.11 1.77 -19.35
CA ASN A 237 -21.00 0.60 -19.36
C ASN A 237 -20.77 -0.20 -20.66
N SER A 238 -19.58 -0.77 -20.86
CA SER A 238 -19.31 -1.58 -22.07
C SER A 238 -19.97 -2.96 -21.95
N PRO A 239 -20.85 -3.39 -22.89
CA PRO A 239 -21.64 -4.61 -22.75
C PRO A 239 -20.81 -5.90 -22.70
N ALA A 240 -19.55 -5.86 -23.09
CA ALA A 240 -18.59 -6.96 -22.93
C ALA A 240 -18.32 -7.30 -21.45
N ALA A 241 -18.26 -6.30 -20.55
CA ALA A 241 -18.12 -6.54 -19.11
C ALA A 241 -19.39 -7.19 -18.53
N SER A 242 -20.56 -6.86 -19.08
CA SER A 242 -21.85 -7.48 -18.73
C SER A 242 -21.95 -8.95 -19.18
N GLN A 243 -21.40 -9.27 -20.36
CA GLN A 243 -21.36 -10.64 -20.88
C GLN A 243 -20.33 -11.54 -20.16
N ALA A 244 -19.30 -10.97 -19.54
CA ALA A 244 -18.29 -11.69 -18.75
C ALA A 244 -18.82 -12.27 -17.40
N GLY A 245 -20.14 -12.41 -17.24
CA GLY A 245 -20.73 -13.19 -16.15
C GLY A 245 -20.75 -12.51 -14.78
N GLY A 246 -20.89 -11.17 -14.73
CA GLY A 246 -21.34 -10.38 -13.56
C GLY A 246 -20.53 -10.47 -12.26
N SER A 247 -19.46 -11.26 -12.24
CA SER A 247 -18.75 -11.70 -11.04
C SER A 247 -17.25 -11.46 -11.09
N THR A 248 -16.70 -10.99 -12.22
CA THR A 248 -15.26 -10.79 -12.38
C THR A 248 -14.94 -9.65 -13.35
N ASN A 249 -14.71 -8.44 -12.84
CA ASN A 249 -14.37 -7.26 -13.64
C ASN A 249 -12.94 -7.26 -14.23
N THR A 250 -12.20 -8.36 -14.08
CA THR A 250 -10.84 -8.52 -14.62
C THR A 250 -10.76 -9.72 -15.56
N PRO A 251 -9.89 -9.69 -16.60
CA PRO A 251 -9.72 -10.81 -17.52
C PRO A 251 -9.25 -12.10 -16.84
N LEU A 252 -8.44 -11.96 -15.78
CA LEU A 252 -8.00 -13.09 -14.95
C LEU A 252 -9.19 -13.73 -14.23
N GLY A 253 -10.06 -12.92 -13.63
CA GLY A 253 -11.28 -13.43 -13.02
C GLY A 253 -12.20 -14.12 -14.04
N TYR A 254 -12.34 -13.55 -15.25
CA TYR A 254 -13.10 -14.20 -16.31
C TYR A 254 -12.51 -15.58 -16.69
N ALA A 255 -11.19 -15.68 -16.84
CA ALA A 255 -10.53 -16.98 -17.07
C ALA A 255 -10.76 -17.98 -15.91
N ILE A 256 -10.84 -17.51 -14.66
CA ILE A 256 -11.16 -18.34 -13.49
C ILE A 256 -12.62 -18.82 -13.51
N SER A 257 -13.58 -17.97 -13.89
CA SER A 257 -15.01 -18.32 -13.87
C SER A 257 -15.40 -19.34 -14.95
N LEU A 258 -14.63 -19.42 -16.05
CA LEU A 258 -14.70 -20.50 -17.04
C LEU A 258 -14.20 -21.86 -16.50
N GLY A 259 -13.54 -21.87 -15.34
CA GLY A 259 -13.14 -23.07 -14.61
C GLY A 259 -11.86 -23.76 -15.11
N LYS A 260 -11.63 -25.00 -14.64
CA LYS A 260 -10.35 -25.73 -14.79
C LYS A 260 -9.81 -25.82 -16.22
N GLY A 261 -10.67 -25.78 -17.23
CA GLY A 261 -10.25 -25.78 -18.64
C GLY A 261 -9.40 -24.57 -19.05
N TRP A 262 -9.42 -23.48 -18.28
CA TRP A 262 -8.73 -22.21 -18.55
C TRP A 262 -7.55 -21.93 -17.60
N GLU A 263 -7.17 -22.90 -16.76
CA GLU A 263 -6.03 -22.78 -15.84
C GLU A 263 -4.75 -22.31 -16.55
N GLY A 264 -4.41 -22.88 -17.72
CA GLY A 264 -3.28 -22.43 -18.53
C GLY A 264 -3.37 -20.97 -19.01
N VAL A 265 -4.57 -20.44 -19.23
CA VAL A 265 -4.79 -19.03 -19.59
C VAL A 265 -4.61 -18.15 -18.35
N SER A 266 -5.17 -18.54 -17.20
CA SER A 266 -4.96 -17.87 -15.93
C SER A 266 -3.47 -17.81 -15.55
N ILE A 267 -2.72 -18.89 -15.80
CA ILE A 267 -1.26 -18.96 -15.64
C ILE A 267 -0.55 -17.91 -16.51
N VAL A 268 -0.91 -17.80 -17.80
CA VAL A 268 -0.31 -16.80 -18.71
C VAL A 268 -0.62 -15.37 -18.27
N LEU A 269 -1.87 -15.09 -17.86
CA LEU A 269 -2.27 -13.78 -17.35
C LEU A 269 -1.49 -13.43 -16.07
N VAL A 270 -1.45 -14.34 -15.09
CA VAL A 270 -0.69 -14.15 -13.84
C VAL A 270 0.81 -13.99 -14.11
N GLY A 271 1.38 -14.76 -15.03
CA GLY A 271 2.78 -14.63 -15.45
C GLY A 271 3.06 -13.28 -16.12
N ALA A 272 2.12 -12.73 -16.89
CA ALA A 272 2.23 -11.39 -17.46
C ALA A 272 2.21 -10.31 -16.37
N LEU A 273 1.34 -10.43 -15.35
CA LEU A 273 1.29 -9.53 -14.21
C LEU A 273 2.59 -9.56 -13.38
N SER A 274 3.06 -10.76 -13.01
CA SER A 274 4.33 -10.96 -12.30
C SER A 274 5.52 -10.41 -13.08
N LYS A 275 5.58 -10.68 -14.40
CA LYS A 275 6.63 -10.13 -15.26
C LYS A 275 6.61 -8.60 -15.30
N PHE A 276 5.45 -7.96 -15.38
CA PHE A 276 5.34 -6.50 -15.32
C PHE A 276 5.90 -5.94 -14.01
N VAL A 277 5.55 -6.53 -12.86
CA VAL A 277 6.09 -6.11 -11.54
C VAL A 277 7.61 -6.23 -11.49
N ASN A 278 8.17 -7.32 -12.03
CA ASN A 278 9.60 -7.56 -12.06
C ASN A 278 10.34 -6.65 -13.07
N GLN A 279 9.63 -6.08 -14.05
CA GLN A 279 10.12 -5.19 -15.11
C GLN A 279 9.75 -3.71 -14.92
N LEU A 280 9.09 -3.35 -13.82
CA LEU A 280 8.94 -1.94 -13.45
C LEU A 280 10.34 -1.33 -13.35
N PRO A 281 10.58 -0.17 -13.99
CA PRO A 281 11.88 0.48 -13.94
C PRO A 281 12.29 0.64 -12.49
N ASP A 282 13.53 0.28 -12.19
CA ASP A 282 14.09 0.56 -10.88
C ASP A 282 14.31 2.07 -10.79
N ASP A 283 13.97 2.71 -9.67
CA ASP A 283 14.11 4.16 -9.55
C ASP A 283 15.59 4.62 -9.68
N GLU A 284 16.56 3.70 -9.63
CA GLU A 284 17.96 3.91 -10.08
C GLU A 284 18.01 4.43 -11.53
N ASP A 285 17.27 3.83 -12.47
CA ASP A 285 17.22 4.25 -13.88
C ASP A 285 16.60 5.64 -14.02
N GLU A 286 15.55 5.98 -13.25
CA GLU A 286 14.97 7.33 -13.28
C GLU A 286 15.91 8.35 -12.58
N TYR A 287 16.65 7.95 -11.54
CA TYR A 287 17.66 8.79 -10.90
C TYR A 287 18.87 9.04 -11.82
N GLU A 288 19.33 8.05 -12.59
CA GLU A 288 20.42 8.20 -13.56
C GLU A 288 19.99 8.98 -14.81
N ASN A 289 18.81 8.71 -15.38
CA ASN A 289 18.31 9.46 -16.53
C ASN A 289 17.99 10.92 -16.17
N ALA A 290 17.50 11.19 -14.95
CA ALA A 290 17.35 12.56 -14.46
C ALA A 290 18.69 13.30 -14.35
N ARG A 291 19.79 12.61 -14.00
CA ARG A 291 21.15 13.19 -13.97
C ARG A 291 21.66 13.55 -15.37
N GLN A 292 21.47 12.68 -16.36
CA GLN A 292 21.97 12.91 -17.73
C GLN A 292 21.30 14.08 -18.46
N SER A 293 20.06 14.44 -18.10
CA SER A 293 19.35 15.60 -18.67
C SER A 293 19.87 16.97 -18.22
N GLY A 294 20.81 17.01 -17.26
CA GLY A 294 21.43 18.22 -16.72
C GLY A 294 22.47 18.88 -17.65
N SER A 295 22.06 19.32 -18.84
CA SER A 295 22.94 20.07 -19.76
C SER A 295 23.45 21.37 -19.14
N THR A 296 24.73 21.41 -18.76
CA THR A 296 25.40 22.60 -18.21
C THR A 296 25.62 23.68 -19.27
N ILE A 297 24.80 24.73 -19.24
CA ILE A 297 25.10 26.02 -19.88
C ILE A 297 24.77 27.14 -18.90
N GLY A 298 25.80 27.86 -18.42
CA GLY A 298 25.69 29.11 -17.67
C GLY A 298 25.79 28.98 -16.15
N ASN A 299 26.70 29.77 -15.55
CA ASN A 299 26.97 29.85 -14.11
C ASN A 299 25.79 30.41 -13.29
N THR A 300 24.74 29.62 -13.09
CA THR A 300 23.70 29.92 -12.10
C THR A 300 23.46 28.70 -11.22
N VAL A 301 23.58 28.90 -9.90
CA VAL A 301 23.39 27.83 -8.91
C VAL A 301 21.90 27.49 -8.86
N VAL A 302 21.50 26.47 -9.63
CA VAL A 302 20.16 25.91 -9.56
C VAL A 302 19.97 25.33 -8.16
N LYS A 303 19.03 25.89 -7.39
CA LYS A 303 18.63 25.34 -6.09
C LYS A 303 18.27 23.87 -6.28
N VAL A 304 19.08 22.98 -5.69
CA VAL A 304 18.83 21.52 -5.68
C VAL A 304 17.39 21.31 -5.21
N LYS A 305 16.53 20.86 -6.13
CA LYS A 305 15.15 20.50 -5.79
C LYS A 305 15.24 19.48 -4.66
N LYS A 306 14.50 19.71 -3.57
CA LYS A 306 14.34 18.72 -2.49
C LYS A 306 14.12 17.35 -3.15
N PRO A 307 14.77 16.26 -2.69
CA PRO A 307 14.47 14.94 -3.22
C PRO A 307 12.95 14.78 -3.13
N LYS A 308 12.30 14.63 -4.29
CA LYS A 308 10.86 14.35 -4.31
C LYS A 308 10.68 13.13 -3.41
N LYS A 309 9.66 13.17 -2.54
CA LYS A 309 9.21 11.92 -1.91
C LYS A 309 9.02 10.93 -3.04
N LEU A 310 9.47 9.69 -2.83
CA LEU A 310 9.41 8.60 -3.80
C LEU A 310 7.95 8.18 -4.01
N GLN A 311 7.18 9.07 -4.63
CA GLN A 311 5.82 8.89 -5.06
C GLN A 311 5.93 8.45 -6.52
N LEU A 312 5.86 7.12 -6.70
CA LEU A 312 5.57 6.52 -8.00
C LEU A 312 4.41 7.28 -8.65
N ASP A 313 4.50 7.50 -9.96
CA ASP A 313 3.49 8.22 -10.71
C ASP A 313 2.06 7.71 -10.39
N PRO A 314 1.05 8.58 -10.19
CA PRO A 314 -0.29 8.14 -9.84
C PRO A 314 -0.90 7.10 -10.78
N ARG A 315 -0.52 7.06 -12.07
CA ARG A 315 -0.94 6.00 -13.00
C ARG A 315 -0.27 4.68 -12.67
N THR A 316 1.02 4.68 -12.36
CA THR A 316 1.77 3.49 -11.88
C THR A 316 1.21 2.97 -10.56
N MET A 317 0.86 3.85 -9.62
CA MET A 317 0.18 3.47 -8.38
C MET A 317 -1.20 2.87 -8.62
N ALA A 318 -2.00 3.42 -9.54
CA ALA A 318 -3.28 2.84 -9.93
C ALA A 318 -3.12 1.45 -10.57
N ARG A 319 -2.11 1.27 -11.43
CA ARG A 319 -1.74 -0.04 -12.01
C ARG A 319 -1.35 -1.04 -10.93
N LEU A 320 -0.45 -0.67 -10.01
CA LEU A 320 -0.02 -1.51 -8.90
C LEU A 320 -1.21 -1.97 -8.04
N ARG A 321 -2.17 -1.08 -7.73
CA ARG A 321 -3.40 -1.45 -7.01
C ARG A 321 -4.25 -2.48 -7.78
N LYS A 322 -4.40 -2.34 -9.10
CA LYS A 322 -5.12 -3.34 -9.92
C LYS A 322 -4.37 -4.67 -10.00
N ILE A 323 -3.05 -4.64 -10.11
CA ILE A 323 -2.19 -5.83 -10.07
C ILE A 323 -2.34 -6.53 -8.71
N ARG A 324 -2.29 -5.79 -7.59
CA ARG A 324 -2.48 -6.30 -6.22
C ARG A 324 -3.73 -7.19 -6.12
N VAL A 325 -4.86 -6.69 -6.63
CA VAL A 325 -6.15 -7.42 -6.57
C VAL A 325 -6.15 -8.64 -7.48
N ASN A 326 -5.62 -8.54 -8.70
CA ASN A 326 -5.51 -9.69 -9.61
C ASN A 326 -4.57 -10.79 -9.07
N LEU A 327 -3.41 -10.42 -8.52
CA LEU A 327 -2.48 -11.39 -7.91
C LEU A 327 -3.10 -12.02 -6.64
N LYS A 328 -3.83 -11.24 -5.82
CA LYS A 328 -4.61 -11.78 -4.70
C LYS A 328 -5.65 -12.80 -5.16
N LEU A 329 -6.41 -12.49 -6.21
CA LEU A 329 -7.42 -13.38 -6.77
C LEU A 329 -6.80 -14.73 -7.21
N ALA A 330 -5.61 -14.72 -7.83
CA ALA A 330 -4.89 -15.94 -8.18
C ALA A 330 -4.44 -16.77 -6.95
N ILE A 331 -4.02 -16.10 -5.88
CA ILE A 331 -3.59 -16.74 -4.62
C ILE A 331 -4.78 -17.35 -3.87
N ASP A 332 -5.93 -16.67 -3.85
CA ASP A 332 -7.15 -17.11 -3.18
C ASP A 332 -7.77 -18.31 -3.92
N HIS A 333 -7.87 -18.24 -5.26
CA HIS A 333 -8.31 -19.38 -6.09
C HIS A 333 -7.27 -20.50 -6.20
N SER A 334 -6.10 -20.36 -5.58
CA SER A 334 -5.04 -21.37 -5.54
C SER A 334 -4.60 -21.87 -6.93
N ILE A 335 -4.61 -20.97 -7.92
CA ILE A 335 -4.18 -21.21 -9.32
C ILE A 335 -2.70 -21.62 -9.37
N PHE A 336 -1.97 -21.33 -8.29
CA PHE A 336 -0.64 -21.84 -8.04
C PHE A 336 -0.51 -22.27 -6.58
N GLN A 337 -0.73 -23.56 -6.32
CA GLN A 337 -0.37 -24.16 -5.02
C GLN A 337 1.15 -24.23 -4.83
N ASP A 338 1.92 -24.32 -5.94
CA ASP A 338 3.37 -24.58 -5.90
C ASP A 338 4.28 -23.45 -6.43
N GLN A 339 3.76 -22.40 -7.11
CA GLN A 339 4.63 -21.32 -7.61
C GLN A 339 4.91 -20.21 -6.59
N THR A 340 6.13 -20.33 -6.06
CA THR A 340 6.89 -19.36 -5.28
C THR A 340 6.93 -17.92 -5.85
N SER A 341 7.04 -17.79 -7.18
CA SER A 341 7.22 -16.51 -7.89
C SER A 341 6.00 -15.58 -7.82
N LEU A 342 4.79 -16.13 -7.95
CA LEU A 342 3.53 -15.37 -7.84
C LEU A 342 3.47 -14.64 -6.50
N LEU A 343 3.79 -15.35 -5.42
CA LEU A 343 3.70 -14.80 -4.09
C LEU A 343 4.73 -13.70 -3.84
N ALA A 344 5.97 -13.88 -4.31
CA ALA A 344 6.98 -12.84 -4.25
C ALA A 344 6.52 -11.56 -4.97
N SER A 345 5.96 -11.67 -6.18
CA SER A 345 5.40 -10.51 -6.89
C SER A 345 4.19 -9.88 -6.17
N TYR A 346 3.31 -10.66 -5.53
CA TYR A 346 2.20 -10.10 -4.75
C TYR A 346 2.70 -9.29 -3.55
N LEU A 347 3.66 -9.85 -2.81
CA LEU A 347 4.25 -9.18 -1.65
C LEU A 347 5.03 -7.93 -2.06
N GLN A 348 5.80 -7.99 -3.16
CA GLN A 348 6.48 -6.83 -3.73
C GLN A 348 5.50 -5.72 -4.13
N VAL A 349 4.40 -6.04 -4.82
CA VAL A 349 3.36 -5.05 -5.18
C VAL A 349 2.77 -4.40 -3.94
N LEU A 350 2.47 -5.20 -2.90
CA LEU A 350 1.90 -4.71 -1.65
C LEU A 350 2.89 -3.83 -0.86
N VAL A 351 4.21 -4.11 -0.93
CA VAL A 351 5.27 -3.20 -0.47
C VAL A 351 5.28 -1.88 -1.27
N MET A 352 5.20 -1.95 -2.60
CA MET A 352 5.30 -0.78 -3.48
C MET A 352 4.04 0.11 -3.43
N SER A 353 2.83 -0.46 -3.28
CA SER A 353 1.58 0.30 -3.28
C SER A 353 1.20 0.87 -1.92
N GLU A 354 1.46 0.16 -0.82
CA GLU A 354 1.07 0.57 0.54
C GLU A 354 2.16 0.38 1.60
N GLY A 355 3.26 -0.31 1.30
CA GLY A 355 4.28 -0.65 2.29
C GLY A 355 5.08 0.53 2.83
N SER A 356 5.16 1.67 2.14
CA SER A 356 6.04 2.78 2.54
C SER A 356 5.79 3.29 3.98
N PRO A 357 4.56 3.65 4.42
CA PRO A 357 4.30 4.04 5.81
C PRO A 357 4.62 2.94 6.82
N PHE A 358 4.29 1.68 6.49
CA PHE A 358 4.61 0.53 7.33
C PHE A 358 6.12 0.34 7.49
N LEU A 359 6.88 0.36 6.39
CA LEU A 359 8.34 0.19 6.40
C LEU A 359 9.02 1.30 7.18
N HIS A 360 8.57 2.55 7.05
CA HIS A 360 9.11 3.65 7.87
C HIS A 360 8.91 3.38 9.37
N ALA A 361 7.70 3.02 9.80
CA ALA A 361 7.42 2.69 11.20
C ALA A 361 8.21 1.46 11.69
N ALA A 362 8.31 0.41 10.87
CA ALA A 362 9.05 -0.81 11.19
C ALA A 362 10.56 -0.55 11.29
N VAL A 363 11.13 0.24 10.38
CA VAL A 363 12.56 0.64 10.40
C VAL A 363 12.87 1.46 11.65
N GLU A 364 12.01 2.42 12.01
CA GLU A 364 12.19 3.25 13.21
C GLU A 364 12.08 2.42 14.51
N ASP A 365 11.12 1.50 14.59
CA ASP A 365 10.91 0.62 15.74
C ASP A 365 12.07 -0.38 15.95
N VAL A 366 12.56 -1.01 14.87
CA VAL A 366 13.73 -1.89 14.93
C VAL A 366 15.02 -1.10 15.18
N ALA A 367 15.13 0.13 14.66
CA ALA A 367 16.25 1.03 14.95
C ALA A 367 16.27 1.48 16.42
N HIS A 368 15.11 1.75 17.01
CA HIS A 368 15.00 2.03 18.44
C HIS A 368 15.46 0.83 19.27
N CYS A 369 15.02 -0.38 18.92
CA CYS A 369 15.42 -1.63 19.56
C CYS A 369 16.96 -1.84 19.52
N LEU A 370 17.56 -1.67 18.33
CA LEU A 370 19.02 -1.72 18.12
C LEU A 370 19.75 -0.66 18.99
N ASN A 371 19.30 0.59 18.95
CA ASN A 371 19.92 1.68 19.69
C ASN A 371 19.85 1.46 21.21
N VAL A 372 18.72 0.97 21.73
CA VAL A 372 18.59 0.62 23.17
C VAL A 372 19.52 -0.54 23.52
N ARG A 373 19.61 -1.59 22.69
CA ARG A 373 20.42 -2.79 22.99
C ARG A 373 21.93 -2.55 22.96
N TYR A 374 22.43 -1.72 22.03
CA TYR A 374 23.87 -1.45 21.87
C TYR A 374 24.32 -0.09 22.42
N SER A 375 23.46 0.62 23.16
CA SER A 375 23.86 1.79 23.94
C SER A 375 24.76 1.38 25.11
N ALA A 376 25.71 2.25 25.48
CA ALA A 376 26.70 2.01 26.54
C ALA A 376 26.10 1.89 27.97
N SER A 377 24.79 2.07 28.13
CA SER A 377 24.07 2.04 29.41
C SER A 377 22.90 1.03 29.41
N SER A 378 22.99 -0.02 28.59
CA SER A 378 21.91 -1.00 28.40
C SER A 378 22.06 -2.24 29.30
N ASP A 379 20.99 -2.58 30.02
CA ASP A 379 20.88 -3.83 30.80
C ASP A 379 20.20 -4.96 29.99
N GLY A 380 20.49 -5.02 28.69
CA GLY A 380 19.89 -5.99 27.76
C GLY A 380 18.53 -5.57 27.20
N GLY A 381 18.54 -4.63 26.25
CA GLY A 381 17.36 -4.31 25.45
C GLY A 381 16.78 -5.51 24.68
N ALA A 382 15.51 -5.37 24.26
CA ALA A 382 14.79 -6.38 23.46
C ALA A 382 15.61 -6.87 22.25
N ASP A 383 15.31 -8.08 21.76
CA ASP A 383 16.03 -8.64 20.62
C ASP A 383 15.57 -7.99 19.29
N PRO A 384 16.46 -7.30 18.55
CA PRO A 384 16.13 -6.71 17.26
C PRO A 384 15.80 -7.77 16.19
N VAL A 385 16.34 -8.99 16.30
CA VAL A 385 16.07 -10.07 15.33
C VAL A 385 14.64 -10.57 15.48
N ALA A 386 14.21 -10.93 16.69
CA ALA A 386 12.82 -11.23 17.00
C ALA A 386 11.87 -10.05 16.69
N ARG A 387 12.29 -8.80 16.95
CA ARG A 387 11.45 -7.62 16.68
C ARG A 387 11.24 -7.38 15.18
N SER A 388 12.31 -7.45 14.38
CA SER A 388 12.21 -7.35 12.91
C SER A 388 11.35 -8.47 12.31
N ARG A 389 11.49 -9.70 12.81
CA ARG A 389 10.60 -10.81 12.44
C ARG A 389 9.14 -10.50 12.77
N SER A 390 8.85 -9.97 13.98
CA SER A 390 7.49 -9.59 14.37
C SER A 390 6.89 -8.53 13.44
N GLN A 391 7.68 -7.54 13.01
CA GLN A 391 7.22 -6.51 12.07
C GLN A 391 6.90 -7.12 10.69
N VAL A 392 7.84 -7.85 10.09
CA VAL A 392 7.62 -8.55 8.80
C VAL A 392 6.39 -9.44 8.87
N MET A 393 6.21 -10.19 9.96
CA MET A 393 5.05 -11.05 10.12
C MET A 393 3.74 -10.27 10.25
N GLN A 394 3.68 -9.06 10.80
CA GLN A 394 2.46 -8.24 10.83
C GLN A 394 2.02 -7.81 9.41
N PHE A 395 2.97 -7.66 8.50
CA PHE A 395 2.74 -7.28 7.11
C PHE A 395 2.34 -8.46 6.21
N VAL A 396 2.80 -9.67 6.54
CA VAL A 396 2.37 -10.91 5.88
C VAL A 396 0.92 -11.23 6.29
N THR A 397 0.00 -11.07 5.34
CA THR A 397 -1.44 -11.31 5.55
C THR A 397 -1.73 -12.74 6.01
N ASP A 398 -2.83 -12.96 6.74
CA ASP A 398 -3.12 -14.28 7.34
C ASP A 398 -3.24 -15.42 6.33
N SER A 399 -3.78 -15.16 5.13
CA SER A 399 -3.80 -16.10 4.00
C SER A 399 -2.42 -16.63 3.60
N LEU A 400 -1.36 -15.85 3.87
CA LEU A 400 0.04 -16.20 3.60
C LEU A 400 0.74 -16.74 4.83
N ARG A 401 0.37 -16.27 6.03
CA ARG A 401 0.86 -16.76 7.32
C ARG A 401 0.66 -18.28 7.43
N HIS A 402 -0.50 -18.80 7.04
CA HIS A 402 -0.78 -20.25 7.01
C HIS A 402 -0.08 -21.04 5.89
N LYS A 403 0.46 -20.36 4.87
CA LYS A 403 1.25 -20.95 3.77
C LYS A 403 2.77 -20.89 4.05
N SER A 404 3.20 -20.09 5.03
CA SER A 404 4.61 -19.83 5.32
C SER A 404 5.45 -21.07 5.60
N ASP A 405 4.90 -22.08 6.27
CA ASP A 405 5.61 -23.34 6.52
C ASP A 405 5.71 -24.26 5.30
N LYS A 406 4.80 -24.12 4.34
CA LYS A 406 4.58 -25.04 3.22
C LYS A 406 5.27 -24.60 1.92
N VAL A 407 5.48 -23.30 1.72
CA VAL A 407 6.02 -22.75 0.47
C VAL A 407 7.39 -22.11 0.73
N ALA A 408 8.45 -22.70 0.16
CA ALA A 408 9.84 -22.30 0.40
C ALA A 408 10.09 -20.80 0.20
N ALA A 409 9.57 -20.21 -0.88
CA ALA A 409 9.78 -18.78 -1.11
C ALA A 409 9.01 -17.83 -0.18
N VAL A 410 8.02 -18.30 0.59
CA VAL A 410 7.51 -17.48 1.70
C VAL A 410 8.61 -17.34 2.74
N LYS A 411 9.32 -18.44 3.06
CA LYS A 411 10.45 -18.44 3.99
C LYS A 411 11.59 -17.59 3.44
N ASP A 412 11.96 -17.77 2.16
CA ASP A 412 13.02 -16.96 1.54
C ASP A 412 12.68 -15.47 1.53
N TYR A 413 11.43 -15.10 1.22
CA TYR A 413 10.96 -13.71 1.27
C TYR A 413 10.96 -13.16 2.70
N ILE A 414 10.45 -13.90 3.69
CA ILE A 414 10.44 -13.47 5.09
C ILE A 414 11.88 -13.30 5.60
N ALA A 415 12.78 -14.23 5.29
CA ALA A 415 14.20 -14.13 5.64
C ALA A 415 14.86 -12.91 4.99
N ASN A 416 14.50 -12.60 3.74
CA ASN A 416 15.01 -11.43 3.04
C ASN A 416 14.48 -10.13 3.66
N ALA A 417 13.16 -10.00 3.80
CA ALA A 417 12.48 -8.88 4.43
C ALA A 417 12.98 -8.61 5.86
N GLN A 418 13.25 -9.67 6.63
CA GLN A 418 13.79 -9.57 7.99
C GLN A 418 15.24 -9.07 7.97
N SER A 419 16.07 -9.60 7.06
CA SER A 419 17.46 -9.13 6.86
C SER A 419 17.49 -7.65 6.46
N ASP A 420 16.70 -7.29 5.45
CA ASP A 420 16.65 -5.94 4.91
C ASP A 420 16.18 -4.93 5.96
N LEU A 421 15.16 -5.28 6.75
CA LEU A 421 14.67 -4.44 7.83
C LEU A 421 15.78 -4.15 8.87
N LEU A 422 16.55 -5.17 9.26
CA LEU A 422 17.71 -5.00 10.15
C LEU A 422 18.78 -4.08 9.54
N LEU A 423 19.14 -4.28 8.27
CA LEU A 423 20.15 -3.46 7.57
C LEU A 423 19.71 -2.01 7.41
N MET A 424 18.45 -1.77 7.06
CA MET A 424 17.85 -0.44 6.95
C MET A 424 17.79 0.28 8.30
N SER A 425 17.48 -0.43 9.38
CA SER A 425 17.50 0.12 10.74
C SER A 425 18.91 0.43 11.22
N ILE A 426 19.90 -0.45 10.99
CA ILE A 426 21.31 -0.16 11.29
C ILE A 426 21.77 1.08 10.52
N TRP A 427 21.51 1.13 9.21
CA TRP A 427 21.87 2.29 8.38
C TRP A 427 21.23 3.59 8.87
N THR A 428 19.97 3.55 9.30
CA THR A 428 19.25 4.71 9.84
C THR A 428 19.93 5.31 11.08
N LEU A 429 20.64 4.50 11.87
CA LEU A 429 21.37 4.93 13.07
C LEU A 429 22.80 5.42 12.80
N VAL A 430 23.44 4.97 11.72
CA VAL A 430 24.87 5.28 11.42
C VAL A 430 25.08 6.26 10.27
N LYS A 431 24.09 6.46 9.40
CA LYS A 431 24.15 7.41 8.30
C LYS A 431 24.40 8.84 8.81
N LEU A 432 25.12 9.63 8.01
CA LEU A 432 25.51 10.99 8.39
C LEU A 432 24.28 11.93 8.47
N SER A 433 24.31 12.84 9.44
CA SER A 433 23.47 14.02 9.41
C SER A 433 23.92 14.98 8.30
N ARG A 434 23.07 15.93 7.91
CA ARG A 434 23.45 16.95 6.91
C ARG A 434 24.66 17.78 7.36
N SER A 435 24.79 18.09 8.65
CA SER A 435 25.92 18.85 9.19
C SER A 435 27.21 18.01 9.26
N GLN A 436 27.10 16.70 9.54
CA GLN A 436 28.25 15.79 9.46
C GLN A 436 28.74 15.62 8.03
N LEU A 437 27.82 15.43 7.07
CA LEU A 437 28.17 15.32 5.64
C LEU A 437 28.90 16.58 5.13
N GLU A 438 28.42 17.77 5.54
CA GLU A 438 29.04 19.04 5.17
C GLU A 438 30.47 19.19 5.76
N ALA A 439 30.69 18.78 7.02
CA ALA A 439 32.02 18.76 7.62
C ALA A 439 32.98 17.76 6.94
N VAL A 440 32.46 16.60 6.49
CA VAL A 440 33.23 15.62 5.70
C VAL A 440 33.66 16.22 4.35
N ARG A 441 32.74 16.87 3.62
CA ARG A 441 33.04 17.54 2.33
C ARG A 441 34.15 18.57 2.46
N GLN A 442 34.03 19.46 3.44
CA GLN A 442 35.01 20.51 3.71
C GLN A 442 36.40 19.96 4.06
N THR A 443 36.46 18.78 4.69
CA THR A 443 37.74 18.16 5.08
C THR A 443 38.37 17.32 3.97
N LEU A 444 37.57 16.62 3.16
CA LEU A 444 38.09 15.72 2.13
C LEU A 444 38.50 16.42 0.83
N GLN A 445 37.95 17.61 0.53
CA GLN A 445 38.21 18.38 -0.71
C GLN A 445 38.05 17.56 -2.02
N THR A 446 37.29 16.47 -1.97
CA THR A 446 37.09 15.55 -3.08
C THR A 446 36.16 16.13 -4.13
N SER A 447 36.58 16.14 -5.39
CA SER A 447 35.77 16.59 -6.54
C SER A 447 34.51 15.74 -6.80
N SER A 448 34.44 14.55 -6.20
CA SER A 448 33.31 13.61 -6.30
C SER A 448 32.26 13.90 -5.23
N ASP A 449 31.53 15.00 -5.41
CA ASP A 449 30.48 15.43 -4.46
C ASP A 449 29.26 14.49 -4.46
N GLU A 450 29.13 13.69 -5.52
CA GLU A 450 28.09 12.67 -5.72
C GLU A 450 28.35 11.40 -4.89
N GLU A 451 29.61 10.96 -4.75
CA GLU A 451 29.93 9.72 -4.02
C GLU A 451 29.55 9.76 -2.53
N LEU A 452 29.60 10.96 -1.94
CA LEU A 452 29.33 11.23 -0.53
C LEU A 452 27.85 11.52 -0.24
N ALA A 453 27.07 11.99 -1.22
CA ALA A 453 25.67 12.40 -1.02
C ALA A 453 24.81 11.28 -0.41
N ASP A 454 25.07 10.05 -0.81
CA ASP A 454 24.41 8.83 -0.35
C ASP A 454 24.61 8.50 1.13
N LEU A 455 25.66 9.03 1.76
CA LEU A 455 25.96 8.78 3.17
C LEU A 455 24.97 9.42 4.14
N ALA A 456 24.17 10.41 3.70
CA ALA A 456 23.11 11.02 4.51
C ALA A 456 21.70 10.49 4.18
N ASN A 457 21.53 9.89 3.00
CA ASN A 457 20.26 9.38 2.50
C ASN A 457 19.91 8.04 3.18
N PRO A 458 18.62 7.74 3.43
CA PRO A 458 18.22 6.38 3.82
C PRO A 458 18.56 5.37 2.71
N LEU A 459 18.56 4.07 3.03
CA LEU A 459 18.54 3.04 1.99
C LEU A 459 17.18 3.11 1.26
N PRO A 460 17.12 2.91 -0.06
CA PRO A 460 15.87 3.06 -0.79
C PRO A 460 14.85 1.98 -0.46
N MET A 461 13.60 2.38 -0.14
CA MET A 461 12.52 1.47 0.29
C MET A 461 12.06 0.50 -0.79
N TYR A 462 12.24 0.84 -2.08
CA TYR A 462 11.87 -0.02 -3.20
C TYR A 462 12.81 -1.22 -3.41
N PHE A 463 13.96 -1.26 -2.73
CA PHE A 463 14.82 -2.45 -2.70
C PHE A 463 14.31 -3.53 -1.73
N PHE A 464 13.41 -3.18 -0.80
CA PHE A 464 13.02 -4.04 0.31
C PHE A 464 12.47 -5.39 -0.15
N ALA A 465 13.05 -6.46 0.39
CA ALA A 465 12.69 -7.86 0.19
C ALA A 465 12.76 -8.40 -1.26
N ARG A 466 13.25 -7.62 -2.23
CA ARG A 466 13.27 -7.99 -3.66
C ARG A 466 14.40 -8.98 -3.99
N ASP A 467 15.64 -8.65 -3.64
CA ASP A 467 16.84 -9.44 -3.97
C ASP A 467 17.94 -9.20 -2.90
N ASP A 468 19.18 -8.86 -3.28
CA ASP A 468 20.27 -8.49 -2.36
C ASP A 468 20.68 -7.01 -2.45
N ARG A 469 19.92 -6.15 -3.16
CA ARG A 469 20.23 -4.72 -3.29
C ARG A 469 20.39 -3.99 -1.95
N VAL A 470 19.51 -4.26 -0.98
CA VAL A 470 19.64 -3.64 0.36
C VAL A 470 20.98 -4.01 1.00
N ALA A 471 21.38 -5.29 0.91
CA ALA A 471 22.68 -5.76 1.41
C ALA A 471 23.86 -5.14 0.62
N SER A 472 23.80 -5.14 -0.71
CA SER A 472 24.85 -4.58 -1.58
C SER A 472 25.05 -3.07 -1.36
N HIS A 473 23.96 -2.28 -1.31
CA HIS A 473 24.04 -0.85 -1.03
C HIS A 473 24.41 -0.56 0.43
N PHE A 474 23.97 -1.37 1.40
CA PHE A 474 24.42 -1.27 2.79
C PHE A 474 25.95 -1.45 2.89
N VAL A 475 26.47 -2.54 2.34
CA VAL A 475 27.90 -2.88 2.33
C VAL A 475 28.72 -1.76 1.65
N ALA A 476 28.31 -1.33 0.45
CA ALA A 476 29.00 -0.26 -0.27
C ALA A 476 28.99 1.08 0.49
N ARG A 477 27.86 1.43 1.13
CA ARG A 477 27.74 2.66 1.92
C ARG A 477 28.51 2.58 3.25
N MET A 478 28.60 1.41 3.90
CA MET A 478 29.43 1.22 5.09
C MET A 478 30.93 1.43 4.78
N GLY A 479 31.45 0.85 3.70
CA GLY A 479 32.86 1.05 3.29
C GLY A 479 33.19 2.47 2.79
N LYS A 480 32.18 3.25 2.38
CA LYS A 480 32.30 4.70 2.17
C LYS A 480 32.27 5.48 3.50
N LEU A 481 31.35 5.11 4.41
CA LEU A 481 31.15 5.75 5.71
C LEU A 481 32.40 5.65 6.60
N GLU A 482 33.05 4.49 6.65
CA GLU A 482 34.26 4.27 7.44
C GLU A 482 35.40 5.22 7.00
N ARG A 483 35.63 5.34 5.69
CA ARG A 483 36.59 6.31 5.12
C ARG A 483 36.20 7.76 5.44
N ALA A 484 34.91 8.09 5.37
CA ALA A 484 34.40 9.43 5.66
C ALA A 484 34.55 9.83 7.14
N ILE A 485 34.31 8.91 8.08
CA ILE A 485 34.39 9.19 9.52
C ILE A 485 35.82 9.53 9.96
N GLY A 486 36.85 8.95 9.32
CA GLY A 486 38.25 9.34 9.55
C GLY A 486 38.54 10.81 9.25
N GLY A 487 37.72 11.47 8.42
CA GLY A 487 37.80 12.90 8.12
C GLY A 487 37.04 13.82 9.10
N LEU A 488 36.24 13.30 10.04
CA LEU A 488 35.44 14.13 10.95
C LEU A 488 36.29 14.74 12.08
N LYS A 489 36.93 15.89 11.79
CA LYS A 489 37.58 16.72 12.82
C LYS A 489 36.59 17.72 13.41
N GLY A 490 36.51 17.79 14.75
CA GLY A 490 35.71 18.79 15.49
C GLY A 490 34.19 18.56 15.52
N VAL A 491 33.63 17.67 14.70
CA VAL A 491 32.20 17.32 14.72
C VAL A 491 32.01 15.92 15.31
N LYS A 492 31.08 15.78 16.26
CA LYS A 492 30.70 14.47 16.82
C LYS A 492 30.10 13.60 15.70
N GLY A 493 30.80 12.53 15.33
CA GLY A 493 30.36 11.55 14.34
C GLY A 493 29.19 10.69 14.81
N PRO A 494 28.71 9.77 13.94
CA PRO A 494 27.70 8.78 14.33
C PRO A 494 28.19 7.87 15.48
N PRO A 495 27.29 7.19 16.22
CA PRO A 495 27.67 6.44 17.42
C PRO A 495 28.67 5.32 17.11
N ALA A 496 29.91 5.45 17.59
CA ALA A 496 31.03 4.58 17.20
C ALA A 496 30.78 3.08 17.45
N GLY A 497 30.03 2.72 18.50
CA GLY A 497 29.61 1.33 18.76
C GLY A 497 28.70 0.77 17.67
N LEU A 498 27.75 1.58 17.17
CA LEU A 498 26.85 1.20 16.09
C LEU A 498 27.55 1.19 14.72
N VAL A 499 28.50 2.10 14.48
CA VAL A 499 29.36 2.07 13.28
C VAL A 499 30.18 0.79 13.25
N LYS A 500 30.81 0.41 14.38
CA LYS A 500 31.57 -0.84 14.50
C LYS A 500 30.68 -2.08 14.34
N LEU A 501 29.43 -2.03 14.82
CA LEU A 501 28.45 -3.09 14.59
C LEU A 501 28.09 -3.21 13.10
N GLY A 502 27.76 -2.09 12.44
CA GLY A 502 27.44 -2.06 11.01
C GLY A 502 28.61 -2.52 10.12
N THR A 503 29.84 -2.20 10.50
CA THR A 503 31.06 -2.64 9.80
C THR A 503 31.21 -4.16 9.88
N LYS A 504 31.08 -4.75 11.08
CA LYS A 504 31.07 -6.22 11.26
C LYS A 504 29.97 -6.92 10.45
N VAL A 505 28.78 -6.31 10.36
CA VAL A 505 27.69 -6.86 9.53
C VAL A 505 28.07 -6.80 8.05
N ALA A 506 28.67 -5.71 7.58
CA ALA A 506 29.15 -5.59 6.20
C ALA A 506 30.27 -6.60 5.88
N GLU A 507 31.26 -6.76 6.77
CA GLU A 507 32.32 -7.76 6.67
C GLU A 507 31.76 -9.19 6.56
N ALA A 508 30.84 -9.56 7.47
CA ALA A 508 30.19 -10.88 7.46
C ALA A 508 29.37 -11.11 6.18
N LEU A 509 28.70 -10.09 5.64
CA LEU A 509 28.00 -10.17 4.35
C LEU A 509 28.96 -10.32 3.16
N GLN A 510 30.19 -9.80 3.24
CA GLN A 510 31.23 -9.97 2.22
C GLN A 510 32.05 -11.27 2.33
N GLU A 511 31.94 -12.02 3.43
CA GLU A 511 32.74 -13.24 3.65
C GLU A 511 32.46 -14.33 2.59
N GLY A 512 33.50 -14.76 1.86
CA GLY A 512 33.41 -15.81 0.83
C GLY A 512 33.01 -15.30 -0.56
N ALA A 513 33.40 -16.05 -1.59
CA ALA A 513 33.29 -15.62 -3.00
C ALA A 513 31.92 -15.84 -3.66
N ARG A 514 30.98 -16.55 -3.01
CA ARG A 514 29.66 -16.86 -3.57
C ARG A 514 28.58 -15.91 -3.09
N ARG A 515 27.59 -15.64 -3.95
CA ARG A 515 26.35 -14.96 -3.56
C ARG A 515 25.63 -15.78 -2.47
N LYS A 516 25.18 -15.10 -1.42
CA LYS A 516 24.49 -15.71 -0.27
C LYS A 516 22.99 -15.75 -0.48
N THR A 517 22.33 -16.81 -0.02
CA THR A 517 20.85 -16.89 0.03
C THR A 517 20.28 -15.91 1.06
N SER A 518 18.97 -15.67 1.03
CA SER A 518 18.35 -14.78 2.03
C SER A 518 18.42 -15.34 3.45
N HIS A 519 18.33 -16.66 3.61
CA HIS A 519 18.54 -17.35 4.89
C HIS A 519 19.98 -17.19 5.40
N GLU A 520 20.99 -17.44 4.54
CA GLU A 520 22.41 -17.26 4.92
C GLU A 520 22.73 -15.81 5.30
N ARG A 521 22.15 -14.82 4.60
CA ARG A 521 22.28 -13.40 4.99
C ARG A 521 21.70 -13.15 6.38
N LEU A 522 20.51 -13.67 6.66
CA LEU A 522 19.86 -13.50 7.96
C LEU A 522 20.68 -14.13 9.09
N GLU A 523 21.18 -15.35 8.91
CA GLU A 523 21.99 -16.06 9.92
C GLU A 523 23.29 -15.33 10.24
N LEU A 524 23.96 -14.74 9.23
CA LEU A 524 25.17 -13.94 9.44
C LEU A 524 24.88 -12.65 10.22
N ILE A 525 23.80 -11.94 9.86
CA ILE A 525 23.36 -10.74 10.57
C ILE A 525 22.99 -11.09 12.03
N GLU A 526 22.22 -12.17 12.24
CA GLU A 526 21.84 -12.66 13.56
C GLU A 526 23.06 -13.08 14.38
N SER A 527 24.06 -13.75 13.79
CA SER A 527 25.28 -14.13 14.49
C SER A 527 26.06 -12.89 14.99
N VAL A 528 26.23 -11.88 14.14
CA VAL A 528 26.92 -10.63 14.49
C VAL A 528 26.16 -9.86 15.58
N LEU A 529 24.83 -9.78 15.51
CA LEU A 529 23.99 -9.17 16.54
C LEU A 529 23.99 -9.99 17.86
N GLY A 530 23.96 -11.32 17.76
CA GLY A 530 24.02 -12.23 18.91
C GLY A 530 25.39 -12.29 19.58
N GLY A 531 26.41 -11.61 19.05
CA GLY A 531 27.79 -11.65 19.55
C GLY A 531 28.50 -12.99 19.33
N LYS A 532 27.92 -13.90 18.56
CA LYS A 532 28.50 -15.19 18.18
C LYS A 532 29.41 -14.99 16.97
N ARG A 533 30.59 -15.64 16.97
CA ARG A 533 31.33 -15.81 15.71
C ARG A 533 30.51 -16.72 14.80
N ALA A 534 30.23 -16.28 13.59
CA ALA A 534 29.56 -17.10 12.59
C ALA A 534 30.45 -18.30 12.27
N SER A 535 29.99 -19.51 12.54
CA SER A 535 30.60 -20.73 12.01
C SER A 535 29.86 -21.07 10.71
N VAL A 536 30.32 -20.54 9.59
CA VAL A 536 29.85 -20.99 8.28
C VAL A 536 30.32 -22.44 8.11
N HIS A 537 29.37 -23.39 8.11
CA HIS A 537 29.66 -24.72 7.59
C HIS A 537 29.80 -24.60 6.07
N VAL A 538 31.02 -24.89 5.60
CA VAL A 538 31.44 -24.90 4.19
C VAL A 538 30.98 -26.19 3.52
#